data_AF-A0A7Y4L3P4-F1
#
_entry.id   AF-A0A7Y4L3P4-F1
#
_cell.length_a   1.000
_cell.length_b   1.000
_cell.length_c   1.000
_cell.angle_alpha   90.00
_cell.angle_beta   90.00
_cell.angle_gamma   90.00
#
_symmetry.space_group_name_H-M   'P 1'
#
loop_
_entity.id
_entity.type
_entity.pdbx_description
1 polymer ?
#
loop_
_entity_poly.entity_id
_entity_poly.type
_entity_poly.pdbx_seq_one_letter_code
_entity_poly.pdbx_strand_id
1 'polypeptide(L)'
;MEFERFTREYAVARTELESGRLTDVGEIKAQLQELAAQLETATDREVAAGLIARLAAPENSEQSPELKSALRVLDEADFTSGTPEQRLAALAAARRQIWAIADRAGADSGAIRGLTRGLERSEELLTDDPWNNPSPSGA
;
A
#
# COMPACT_ATOMS: atom_id res chain seq x y z
N MET A 1 21.83 -10.48 -2.48
CA MET A 1 20.49 -10.43 -3.09
C MET A 1 19.83 -9.13 -2.72
N GLU A 2 19.21 -8.45 -3.68
CA GLU A 2 18.51 -7.18 -3.44
C GLU A 2 17.13 -7.39 -2.79
N PHE A 3 16.79 -6.52 -1.86
CA PHE A 3 15.51 -6.52 -1.13
C PHE A 3 14.28 -6.42 -2.05
N GLU A 4 14.43 -5.80 -3.22
CA GLU A 4 13.40 -5.73 -4.28
C GLU A 4 13.00 -7.10 -4.86
N ARG A 5 13.94 -8.06 -4.85
CA ARG A 5 13.65 -9.43 -5.28
C ARG A 5 12.82 -10.15 -4.22
N PHE A 6 13.20 -10.01 -2.96
CA PHE A 6 12.46 -10.58 -1.84
C PHE A 6 11.01 -10.05 -1.76
N THR A 7 10.82 -8.75 -1.93
CA THR A 7 9.49 -8.12 -1.90
C THR A 7 8.59 -8.57 -3.04
N ARG A 8 9.13 -8.80 -4.25
CA ARG A 8 8.38 -9.40 -5.37
C ARG A 8 7.93 -10.82 -5.06
N GLU A 9 8.82 -11.68 -4.59
CA GLU A 9 8.48 -13.06 -4.21
C GLU A 9 7.44 -13.10 -3.08
N TYR A 10 7.57 -12.20 -2.10
CA TYR A 10 6.60 -12.04 -1.02
C TYR A 10 5.21 -11.62 -1.53
N ALA A 11 5.15 -10.67 -2.48
CA ALA A 11 3.88 -10.22 -3.06
C ALA A 11 3.19 -11.33 -3.88
N VAL A 12 3.95 -12.12 -4.63
CA VAL A 12 3.43 -13.28 -5.38
C VAL A 12 2.89 -14.33 -4.42
N ALA A 13 3.68 -14.72 -3.42
CA ALA A 13 3.29 -15.67 -2.39
C ALA A 13 1.99 -15.27 -1.69
N ARG A 14 1.85 -13.98 -1.36
CA ARG A 14 0.65 -13.43 -0.73
C ARG A 14 -0.56 -13.44 -1.67
N THR A 15 -0.39 -13.05 -2.93
CA THR A 15 -1.46 -13.06 -3.94
C THR A 15 -1.99 -14.48 -4.18
N GLU A 16 -1.10 -15.47 -4.25
CA GLU A 16 -1.48 -16.87 -4.43
C GLU A 16 -2.21 -17.43 -3.20
N LEU A 17 -1.78 -17.03 -1.98
CA LEU A 17 -2.46 -17.36 -0.72
C LEU A 17 -3.87 -16.75 -0.64
N GLU A 18 -4.02 -15.46 -0.99
CA GLU A 18 -5.30 -14.76 -1.02
C GLU A 18 -6.26 -15.35 -2.07
N SER A 19 -5.72 -15.78 -3.21
CA SER A 19 -6.51 -16.44 -4.27
C SER A 19 -6.88 -17.89 -3.96
N GLY A 20 -6.43 -18.43 -2.82
CA GLY A 20 -6.69 -19.81 -2.40
C GLY A 20 -6.00 -20.87 -3.28
N ARG A 21 -5.11 -20.45 -4.19
CA ARG A 21 -4.32 -21.36 -5.05
C ARG A 21 -3.17 -22.00 -4.28
N LEU A 22 -2.78 -21.40 -3.16
CA LEU A 22 -1.68 -21.86 -2.33
C LEU A 22 -2.21 -22.44 -1.02
N THR A 23 -2.14 -23.76 -0.88
CA THR A 23 -2.61 -24.50 0.31
C THR A 23 -1.52 -24.73 1.35
N ASP A 24 -0.24 -24.60 0.99
CA ASP A 24 0.89 -24.96 1.87
C ASP A 24 1.71 -23.73 2.31
N VAL A 25 1.13 -22.99 3.26
CA VAL A 25 1.72 -21.77 3.84
C VAL A 25 3.06 -22.05 4.51
N GLY A 26 3.26 -23.27 5.03
CA GLY A 26 4.50 -23.68 5.67
C GLY A 26 5.67 -23.77 4.70
N GLU A 27 5.43 -24.32 3.52
CA GLU A 27 6.45 -24.45 2.46
C GLU A 27 6.89 -23.08 1.93
N ILE A 28 5.94 -22.17 1.70
CA ILE A 28 6.25 -20.80 1.26
C ILE A 28 7.01 -20.01 2.33
N LYS A 29 6.67 -20.18 3.60
CA LYS A 29 7.44 -19.56 4.69
C LYS A 29 8.88 -20.03 4.69
N ALA A 30 9.13 -21.32 4.51
CA ALA A 30 10.48 -21.86 4.44
C ALA A 30 11.26 -21.27 3.25
N GLN A 31 10.64 -21.21 2.06
CA GLN A 31 11.25 -20.60 0.87
C GLN A 31 11.58 -19.11 1.09
N LEU A 32 10.66 -18.34 1.68
CA LEU A 32 10.92 -16.92 1.96
C LEU A 32 11.99 -16.73 3.06
N GLN A 33 12.10 -17.65 4.02
CA GLN A 33 13.19 -17.62 5.02
C GLN A 33 14.56 -17.86 4.37
N GLU A 34 14.66 -18.79 3.42
CA GLU A 34 15.88 -19.02 2.65
C GLU A 34 16.25 -17.81 1.78
N LEU A 35 15.26 -17.13 1.20
CA LEU A 35 15.47 -15.89 0.44
C LEU A 35 15.91 -14.74 1.36
N ALA A 36 15.28 -14.59 2.53
CA ALA A 36 15.65 -13.59 3.52
C ALA A 36 17.10 -13.78 4.01
N ALA A 37 17.55 -15.02 4.19
CA ALA A 37 18.94 -15.31 4.59
C ALA A 37 19.99 -14.83 3.57
N GLN A 38 19.61 -14.66 2.31
CA GLN A 38 20.47 -14.19 1.22
C GLN A 38 20.51 -12.67 1.05
N LEU A 39 19.75 -11.93 1.86
CA LEU A 39 19.75 -10.46 1.86
C LEU A 39 21.06 -9.91 2.43
N GLU A 40 21.53 -8.83 1.83
CA GLU A 40 22.87 -8.28 2.07
C GLU A 40 22.97 -7.52 3.38
N THR A 41 21.92 -6.80 3.77
CA THR A 41 21.93 -5.98 4.98
C THR A 41 21.17 -6.66 6.12
N ALA A 42 21.62 -6.41 7.36
CA ALA A 42 20.92 -6.89 8.54
C ALA A 42 19.51 -6.27 8.67
N THR A 43 19.36 -5.01 8.28
CA THR A 43 18.07 -4.30 8.25
C THR A 43 17.09 -4.98 7.31
N ASP A 44 17.51 -5.33 6.09
CA ASP A 44 16.64 -6.02 5.13
C ASP A 44 16.24 -7.41 5.63
N ARG A 45 17.13 -8.11 6.33
CA ARG A 45 16.85 -9.40 6.97
C ARG A 45 15.81 -9.29 8.09
N GLU A 46 15.91 -8.27 8.94
CA GLU A 46 14.92 -8.02 9.99
C GLU A 46 13.55 -7.67 9.41
N VAL A 47 13.52 -6.82 8.38
CA VAL A 47 12.28 -6.46 7.67
C VAL A 47 11.67 -7.70 7.00
N ALA A 48 12.47 -8.51 6.34
CA ALA A 48 12.04 -9.75 5.71
C ALA A 48 11.47 -10.75 6.71
N ALA A 49 12.11 -10.93 7.87
CA ALA A 49 11.61 -11.80 8.94
C ALA A 49 10.23 -11.33 9.45
N GLY A 50 10.03 -10.01 9.59
CA GLY A 50 8.74 -9.43 9.97
C GLY A 50 7.64 -9.66 8.92
N LEU A 51 7.98 -9.58 7.63
CA LEU A 51 7.06 -9.85 6.53
C LEU A 51 6.67 -11.34 6.48
N ILE A 52 7.63 -12.25 6.64
CA ILE A 52 7.39 -13.70 6.69
C ILE A 52 6.49 -14.06 7.88
N ALA A 53 6.73 -13.47 9.05
CA ALA A 53 5.90 -13.70 10.22
C ALA A 53 4.42 -13.36 9.95
N ARG A 54 4.18 -12.26 9.22
CA ARG A 54 2.85 -11.81 8.80
C ARG A 54 2.19 -12.69 7.73
N LEU A 55 2.95 -13.45 6.94
CA LEU A 55 2.39 -14.28 5.86
C LEU A 55 1.44 -15.39 6.35
N ALA A 56 1.65 -15.94 7.56
CA ALA A 56 0.73 -16.91 8.16
C ALA A 56 -0.07 -16.33 9.32
N ALA A 57 0.09 -15.05 9.62
CA ALA A 57 -0.96 -14.39 10.36
C ALA A 57 -2.15 -14.37 9.39
N PRO A 58 -3.34 -14.87 9.77
CA PRO A 58 -4.53 -14.55 9.01
C PRO A 58 -4.52 -13.03 8.88
N GLU A 59 -4.48 -12.53 7.64
CA GLU A 59 -4.66 -11.12 7.34
C GLU A 59 -5.93 -10.68 8.05
N ASN A 60 -5.77 -10.14 9.26
CA ASN A 60 -6.83 -9.78 10.18
C ASN A 60 -8.15 -10.50 9.92
N SER A 61 -8.40 -11.60 10.63
CA SER A 61 -9.73 -12.22 10.70
C SER A 61 -10.86 -11.28 11.19
N GLU A 62 -10.62 -9.97 11.33
CA GLU A 62 -11.59 -8.95 11.71
C GLU A 62 -11.43 -7.62 10.94
N GLN A 63 -10.73 -7.57 9.80
CA GLN A 63 -10.82 -6.35 8.97
C GLN A 63 -12.25 -6.24 8.42
N SER A 64 -12.95 -5.17 8.82
CA SER A 64 -14.30 -4.90 8.36
C SER A 64 -14.36 -4.84 6.83
N PRO A 65 -15.49 -5.26 6.24
CA PRO A 65 -15.70 -5.13 4.80
C PRO A 65 -15.51 -3.69 4.32
N GLU A 66 -15.78 -2.70 5.17
CA GLU A 66 -15.56 -1.29 4.90
C GLU A 66 -14.07 -0.94 4.81
N LEU A 67 -13.24 -1.41 5.73
CA LEU A 67 -11.79 -1.18 5.67
C LEU A 67 -11.18 -1.82 4.43
N LYS A 68 -11.60 -3.04 4.07
CA LYS A 68 -11.18 -3.69 2.81
C LYS A 68 -11.61 -2.90 1.57
N SER A 69 -12.83 -2.35 1.60
CA SER A 69 -13.34 -1.51 0.50
C SER A 69 -12.52 -0.23 0.35
N ALA A 70 -12.12 0.40 1.46
CA ALA A 70 -11.32 1.61 1.43
C ALA A 70 -9.89 1.36 0.93
N LEU A 71 -9.29 0.21 1.28
CA LEU A 71 -7.99 -0.21 0.75
C LEU A 71 -8.05 -0.46 -0.77
N ARG A 72 -9.12 -1.09 -1.26
CA ARG A 72 -9.32 -1.28 -2.71
C ARG A 72 -9.41 0.04 -3.47
N VAL A 73 -10.08 1.05 -2.92
CA VAL A 73 -10.15 2.39 -3.53
C VAL A 73 -8.75 3.01 -3.69
N LEU A 74 -7.83 2.76 -2.77
CA LEU A 74 -6.44 3.22 -2.89
C LEU A 74 -5.66 2.46 -3.95
N ASP A 75 -5.85 1.15 -4.05
CA ASP A 75 -5.13 0.29 -4.99
C ASP A 75 -5.57 0.51 -6.45
N GLU A 76 -6.87 0.76 -6.67
CA GLU A 76 -7.44 1.02 -8.00
C GLU A 76 -7.19 2.46 -8.50
N ALA A 77 -6.86 3.38 -7.60
CA ALA A 77 -6.67 4.77 -7.96
C ALA A 77 -5.27 5.01 -8.57
N ASP A 78 -5.25 5.36 -9.86
CA ASP A 78 -4.00 5.72 -10.54
C ASP A 78 -3.56 7.14 -10.16
N PHE A 79 -2.60 7.24 -9.24
CA PHE A 79 -2.00 8.50 -8.80
C PHE A 79 -0.73 8.88 -9.56
N THR A 80 -0.27 8.04 -10.49
CA THR A 80 1.05 8.17 -11.11
C THR A 80 1.01 8.50 -12.60
N SER A 81 -0.11 8.24 -13.26
CA SER A 81 -0.32 8.58 -14.67
C SER A 81 -1.08 9.88 -14.86
N GLY A 82 -0.97 10.47 -16.05
CA GLY A 82 -1.68 11.70 -16.41
C GLY A 82 -1.00 12.99 -15.94
N THR A 83 -1.68 14.11 -16.18
CA THR A 83 -1.27 15.48 -15.77
C THR A 83 -1.42 15.69 -14.26
N PRO A 84 -0.70 16.67 -13.66
CA PRO A 84 -0.86 17.02 -12.25
C PRO A 84 -2.32 17.26 -11.86
N GLU A 85 -3.11 17.93 -12.69
CA GLU A 85 -4.53 18.20 -12.46
C GLU A 85 -5.36 16.91 -12.46
N GLN A 86 -5.05 15.95 -13.34
CA GLN A 86 -5.71 14.64 -13.37
C GLN A 86 -5.35 13.81 -12.14
N ARG A 87 -4.10 13.86 -11.67
CA ARG A 87 -3.67 13.18 -10.45
C ARG A 87 -4.31 13.80 -9.21
N LEU A 88 -4.39 15.13 -9.14
CA LEU A 88 -5.11 15.84 -8.08
C LEU A 88 -6.62 15.49 -8.09
N ALA A 89 -7.23 15.39 -9.27
CA ALA A 89 -8.62 14.96 -9.39
C ALA A 89 -8.81 13.51 -8.93
N ALA A 90 -7.88 12.61 -9.26
CA ALA A 90 -7.88 11.22 -8.80
C ALA A 90 -7.72 11.12 -7.27
N LEU A 91 -6.80 11.89 -6.67
CA LEU A 91 -6.63 12.00 -5.21
C LEU A 91 -7.91 12.51 -4.54
N ALA A 92 -8.53 13.56 -5.07
CA ALA A 92 -9.77 14.11 -4.54
C ALA A 92 -10.97 13.15 -4.69
N ALA A 93 -11.00 12.33 -5.75
CA ALA A 93 -12.01 11.30 -5.94
C ALA A 93 -11.83 10.13 -4.95
N ALA A 94 -10.61 9.62 -4.81
CA ALA A 94 -10.27 8.56 -3.86
C ALA A 94 -10.56 8.99 -2.42
N ARG A 95 -10.18 10.21 -2.01
CA ARG A 95 -10.47 10.76 -0.68
C ARG A 95 -11.98 10.79 -0.40
N ARG A 96 -12.79 11.27 -1.36
CA ARG A 96 -14.26 11.29 -1.22
C ARG A 96 -14.86 9.91 -1.05
N GLN A 97 -14.40 8.93 -1.83
CA GLN A 97 -14.87 7.55 -1.72
C GLN A 97 -14.49 6.91 -0.38
N ILE A 98 -13.25 7.10 0.08
CA ILE A 98 -12.78 6.59 1.38
C ILE A 98 -13.58 7.20 2.53
N TRP A 99 -13.90 8.49 2.46
CA TRP A 99 -14.73 9.17 3.47
C TRP A 99 -16.17 8.64 3.51
N ALA A 100 -16.79 8.42 2.34
CA ALA A 100 -18.11 7.82 2.27
C ALA A 100 -18.13 6.38 2.86
N ILE A 101 -17.04 5.64 2.69
CA ILE A 101 -16.87 4.32 3.30
C ILE A 101 -16.66 4.44 4.82
N ALA A 102 -15.88 5.42 5.29
CA ALA A 102 -15.69 5.66 6.71
C ALA A 102 -16.99 6.06 7.43
N ASP A 103 -17.85 6.83 6.78
CA ASP A 103 -19.11 7.29 7.36
C ASP A 103 -20.08 6.13 7.64
N ARG A 104 -19.97 5.02 6.90
CA ARG A 104 -20.76 3.80 7.11
C ARG A 104 -20.06 2.73 7.97
N ALA A 105 -18.79 2.91 8.33
CA ALA A 105 -17.95 1.87 8.95
C ALA A 105 -18.02 1.79 10.48
N GLY A 106 -18.74 2.69 11.14
CA GLY A 106 -18.89 2.67 12.60
C GLY A 106 -17.56 2.73 13.33
N ALA A 107 -17.19 1.64 14.02
CA ALA A 107 -15.97 1.54 14.82
C ALA A 107 -14.68 1.76 14.01
N ASP A 108 -14.67 1.38 12.73
CA ASP A 108 -13.50 1.51 11.86
C ASP A 108 -13.40 2.85 11.12
N SER A 109 -14.38 3.75 11.33
CA SER A 109 -14.42 5.07 10.67
C SER A 109 -13.12 5.87 10.85
N GLY A 110 -12.55 5.84 12.06
CA GLY A 110 -11.30 6.52 12.38
C GLY A 110 -10.10 5.93 11.62
N ALA A 111 -10.00 4.61 11.55
CA ALA A 111 -8.94 3.92 10.82
C ALA A 111 -9.03 4.19 9.31
N ILE A 112 -10.24 4.13 8.76
CA ILE A 112 -10.50 4.37 7.33
C ILE A 112 -10.20 5.81 6.95
N ARG A 113 -10.61 6.80 7.75
CA ARG A 113 -10.23 8.21 7.51
C ARG A 113 -8.71 8.42 7.62
N GLY A 114 -8.04 7.64 8.48
CA GLY A 114 -6.58 7.66 8.59
C GLY A 114 -5.86 7.36 7.27
N LEU A 115 -6.45 6.54 6.40
CA LEU A 115 -5.89 6.22 5.09
C LEU A 115 -5.71 7.46 4.20
N THR A 116 -6.55 8.49 4.36
CA THR A 116 -6.46 9.70 3.52
C THR A 116 -5.31 10.63 3.91
N ARG A 117 -4.68 10.44 5.08
CA ARG A 117 -3.47 11.18 5.46
C ARG A 117 -2.26 10.80 4.59
N GLY A 118 -2.20 9.55 4.13
CA GLY A 118 -1.17 9.11 3.19
C GLY A 118 -1.24 9.86 1.85
N LEU A 119 -2.45 10.28 1.46
CA LEU A 119 -2.70 11.03 0.22
C LEU A 119 -2.35 12.52 0.33
N GLU A 120 -2.33 13.08 1.54
CA GLU A 120 -1.99 14.51 1.76
C GLU A 120 -0.56 14.80 1.32
N ARG A 121 0.39 13.89 1.58
CA ARG A 121 1.77 14.05 1.13
C ARG A 121 1.91 14.03 -0.39
N SER A 122 1.11 13.22 -1.08
CA SER A 122 1.08 13.19 -2.55
C SER A 122 0.45 14.45 -3.14
N GLU A 123 -0.57 15.00 -2.49
CA GLU A 123 -1.22 16.25 -2.86
C GLU A 123 -0.30 17.47 -2.65
N GLU A 124 0.42 17.52 -1.53
CA GLU A 124 1.44 18.56 -1.27
C GLU A 124 2.53 18.55 -2.35
N LEU A 125 3.06 17.39 -2.72
CA LEU A 125 4.09 17.28 -3.76
C LEU A 125 3.59 17.69 -5.16
N LEU A 126 2.30 17.53 -5.45
CA LEU A 126 1.71 17.94 -6.73
C LEU A 126 1.31 19.41 -6.77
N THR A 127 0.99 20.00 -5.62
CA THR A 127 0.51 21.39 -5.51
C THR A 127 1.68 22.36 -5.30
N ASP A 128 2.69 21.92 -4.56
CA ASP A 128 3.86 22.69 -4.15
C ASP A 128 5.12 22.07 -4.78
N ASP A 129 5.07 21.82 -6.10
CA ASP A 129 6.22 21.30 -6.83
C ASP A 129 7.29 22.41 -6.94
N PRO A 130 8.41 22.34 -6.19
CA PRO A 130 9.44 23.36 -6.26
C PRO A 130 10.17 23.35 -7.62
N TRP A 131 9.90 22.37 -8.49
CA TRP A 131 10.49 22.22 -9.82
C TRP A 131 9.53 22.62 -10.96
N ASN A 132 8.23 22.77 -10.70
CA ASN A 132 7.23 23.26 -11.67
C ASN A 132 6.74 24.66 -11.40
N ASN A 133 7.33 25.40 -10.47
CA ASN A 133 6.99 26.81 -10.30
C ASN A 133 7.55 27.58 -11.51
N PRO A 134 6.75 28.01 -12.52
CA PRO A 134 7.27 28.93 -13.51
C PRO A 134 7.64 30.20 -12.74
N SER A 135 8.92 30.57 -12.74
CA SER A 135 9.39 31.83 -12.18
C SER A 135 8.39 32.95 -12.53
N PRO A 136 7.97 33.78 -11.55
CA PRO A 136 7.05 34.87 -11.84
C PRO A 136 7.71 35.78 -12.89
N SER A 137 7.29 35.60 -14.12
CA SER A 137 7.68 36.44 -15.25
C SER A 137 6.65 37.56 -15.31
N GLY A 138 6.91 38.61 -14.53
CA GLY A 138 6.13 39.84 -14.51
C GLY A 138 6.51 40.66 -13.29
N ALA A 139 6.94 41.91 -13.38
CA ALA A 139 6.98 42.85 -14.50
C ALA A 139 8.07 43.90 -14.24
#